data_AF-A0A3D2R1P3-F1
#
_entry.id   AF-A0A3D2R1P3-F1
#
_cell.length_a   1.000
_cell.length_b   1.000
_cell.length_c   1.000
_cell.angle_alpha   90.00
_cell.angle_beta   90.00
_cell.angle_gamma   90.00
#
_symmetry.space_group_name_H-M   'P 1'
#
loop_
_entity.id
_entity.type
_entity.pdbx_description
1 polymer ?
#
loop_
_entity_poly.entity_id
_entity_poly.type
_entity_poly.pdbx_seq_one_letter_code
_entity_poly.pdbx_strand_id
1 'polypeptide(L)'
;MKRKFLNKTKPNPEDIWYISVNNEMVPKEGYQEVYDKEGVFVGKGNYKNGVRNGFWQFFYPNGKISDCGYYAEDGLRLSIKEYADTWDYYEEDGTKITSDGELPKEFQDALDSVNEKMAEDIFKD
;
A
#
# COMPACT_ATOMS: atom_id res chain seq x y z
N MET A 1 -16.21 -4.61 17.76
CA MET A 1 -16.69 -4.43 16.37
C MET A 1 -16.17 -5.56 15.50
N LYS A 2 -17.05 -6.29 14.80
CA LYS A 2 -16.63 -7.34 13.85
C LYS A 2 -16.16 -6.64 12.58
N ARG A 3 -14.85 -6.43 12.44
CA ARG A 3 -14.25 -5.86 11.22
C ARG A 3 -14.55 -6.78 10.04
N LYS A 4 -15.56 -6.45 9.24
CA LYS A 4 -15.88 -7.14 7.98
C LYS A 4 -15.02 -6.53 6.88
N PHE A 5 -13.73 -6.84 6.88
CA PHE A 5 -12.91 -6.60 5.69
C PHE A 5 -13.32 -7.61 4.63
N LEU A 6 -13.89 -7.13 3.53
CA LEU A 6 -14.33 -7.98 2.43
C LEU A 6 -13.29 -7.95 1.32
N ASN A 7 -12.23 -8.74 1.51
CA ASN A 7 -11.73 -9.59 0.44
C ASN A 7 -11.51 -10.99 1.03
N LYS A 8 -12.31 -11.96 0.59
CA LYS A 8 -12.39 -13.31 1.18
C LYS A 8 -11.29 -14.26 0.69
N THR A 9 -10.16 -13.73 0.28
CA THR A 9 -9.02 -14.51 -0.17
C THR A 9 -7.83 -14.02 0.59
N LYS A 10 -7.21 -14.90 1.40
CA LYS A 10 -5.87 -14.66 1.95
C LYS A 10 -4.96 -14.20 0.80
N PRO A 11 -3.94 -13.35 1.06
CA PRO A 11 -2.93 -13.05 0.05
C PRO A 11 -2.44 -14.39 -0.52
N ASN A 12 -2.35 -14.48 -1.85
CA ASN A 12 -1.84 -15.68 -2.49
C ASN A 12 -0.42 -15.92 -1.92
N PRO A 13 0.02 -17.15 -1.63
CA PRO A 13 1.41 -17.38 -1.21
C PRO A 13 2.46 -16.75 -2.15
N GLU A 14 2.11 -16.53 -3.42
CA GLU A 14 2.91 -15.80 -4.41
C GLU A 14 3.02 -14.29 -4.17
N ASP A 15 2.14 -13.70 -3.35
CA ASP A 15 2.18 -12.29 -2.93
C ASP A 15 3.11 -12.06 -1.73
N ILE A 16 3.73 -13.12 -1.19
CA ILE A 16 4.69 -13.03 -0.08
C ILE A 16 6.11 -12.90 -0.64
N TRP A 17 6.72 -11.77 -0.35
CA TRP A 17 8.06 -11.41 -0.78
C TRP A 17 9.07 -11.83 0.27
N TYR A 18 10.12 -12.52 -0.17
CA TYR A 18 11.26 -12.92 0.65
C TYR A 18 12.54 -12.28 0.14
N ILE A 19 13.48 -12.00 1.04
CA ILE A 19 14.83 -11.54 0.75
C ILE A 19 15.84 -12.56 1.30
N SER A 20 16.98 -12.71 0.62
CA SER A 20 18.06 -13.55 1.12
C SER A 20 18.95 -12.75 2.07
N VAL A 21 18.98 -13.14 3.33
CA VAL A 21 19.89 -12.59 4.36
C VAL A 21 20.75 -13.74 4.86
N ASN A 22 22.06 -13.66 4.69
CA ASN A 22 23.01 -14.71 5.10
C ASN A 22 22.64 -16.12 4.59
N ASN A 23 22.21 -16.22 3.33
CA ASN A 23 21.75 -17.46 2.67
C ASN A 23 20.43 -18.03 3.24
N GLU A 24 19.73 -17.30 4.11
CA GLU A 24 18.40 -17.64 4.59
C GLU A 24 17.35 -16.74 3.92
N MET A 25 16.23 -17.34 3.49
CA MET A 25 15.11 -16.59 2.94
C MET A 25 14.22 -16.10 4.08
N VAL A 26 14.23 -14.81 4.33
CA VAL A 26 13.39 -14.16 5.36
C VAL A 26 12.31 -13.30 4.70
N PRO A 27 11.11 -13.19 5.29
CA PRO A 27 10.08 -12.30 4.76
C PRO A 27 10.59 -10.86 4.69
N LYS A 28 10.18 -10.16 3.63
CA LYS A 28 10.53 -8.75 3.41
C LYS A 28 9.85 -7.86 4.45
N GLU A 29 10.59 -6.91 5.00
CA GLU A 29 10.15 -5.99 6.05
C GLU A 29 10.55 -4.54 5.72
N GLY A 30 9.77 -3.59 6.23
CA GLY A 30 10.07 -2.16 6.20
C GLY A 30 9.81 -1.45 4.87
N TYR A 31 10.29 -0.21 4.77
CA TYR A 31 10.08 0.67 3.62
C TYR A 31 10.88 0.21 2.40
N GLN A 32 10.23 0.25 1.24
CA GLN A 32 10.75 -0.32 0.01
C GLN A 32 10.33 0.50 -1.20
N GLU A 33 11.28 0.64 -2.12
CA GLU A 33 11.06 1.16 -3.47
C GLU A 33 11.00 -0.01 -4.45
N VAL A 34 10.09 0.08 -5.41
CA VAL A 34 9.86 -0.94 -6.42
C VAL A 34 10.25 -0.36 -7.76
N TYR A 35 11.12 -1.10 -8.45
CA TYR A 35 11.57 -0.80 -9.79
C TYR A 35 11.12 -1.92 -10.72
N ASP A 36 10.78 -1.59 -11.96
CA ASP A 36 10.50 -2.61 -12.97
C ASP A 36 11.79 -3.29 -13.47
N LYS A 37 11.64 -4.21 -14.44
CA LYS A 37 12.78 -4.95 -15.03
C LYS A 37 13.79 -4.06 -15.76
N GLU A 38 13.40 -2.86 -16.16
CA GLU A 38 14.24 -1.88 -16.87
C GLU A 38 14.86 -0.87 -15.90
N GLY A 39 14.55 -0.97 -14.60
CA GLY A 39 15.05 -0.08 -13.55
C GLY A 39 14.24 1.20 -13.40
N VAL A 40 13.04 1.29 -13.99
CA VAL A 40 12.15 2.45 -13.83
C VAL A 40 11.46 2.36 -12.47
N PHE A 41 11.44 3.48 -11.74
CA PHE A 41 10.74 3.58 -10.46
C PHE A 41 9.22 3.50 -10.67
N VAL A 42 8.59 2.48 -10.09
CA VAL A 42 7.16 2.19 -10.29
C VAL A 42 6.36 2.20 -8.99
N GLY A 43 6.99 2.26 -7.82
CA GLY A 43 6.24 2.30 -6.57
C GLY A 43 7.08 2.41 -5.31
N LYS A 44 6.40 2.75 -4.22
CA LYS A 44 6.97 2.74 -2.87
C LYS A 44 5.92 2.43 -1.81
N GLY A 45 6.37 1.87 -0.70
CA GLY A 45 5.55 1.61 0.48
C GLY A 45 6.25 0.65 1.45
N ASN A 46 5.52 0.18 2.45
CA ASN A 46 6.07 -0.72 3.47
C ASN A 46 5.68 -2.17 3.23
N TYR A 47 6.56 -3.08 3.61
CA TYR A 47 6.26 -4.52 3.74
C TYR A 47 6.24 -4.92 5.22
N LYS A 48 5.37 -5.88 5.55
CA LYS A 48 5.30 -6.53 6.85
C LYS A 48 5.04 -8.02 6.63
N ASN A 49 5.87 -8.90 7.20
CA ASN A 49 5.83 -10.34 6.98
C ASN A 49 5.80 -10.74 5.50
N GLY A 50 6.54 -10.01 4.66
CA GLY A 50 6.62 -10.27 3.22
C GLY A 50 5.43 -9.78 2.40
N VAL A 51 4.36 -9.26 3.01
CA VAL A 51 3.23 -8.67 2.26
C VAL A 51 3.27 -7.14 2.32
N ARG A 52 2.71 -6.47 1.30
CA ARG A 52 2.54 -5.02 1.32
C ARG A 52 1.68 -4.63 2.52
N ASN A 53 2.05 -3.56 3.22
CA ASN A 53 1.35 -3.12 4.41
C ASN A 53 1.33 -1.59 4.52
N GLY A 54 0.20 -1.06 4.96
CA GLY A 54 0.01 0.39 5.09
C GLY A 54 -0.10 1.09 3.75
N PHE A 55 0.27 2.37 3.71
CA PHE A 55 0.15 3.21 2.52
C PHE A 55 1.16 2.80 1.44
N TRP A 56 0.67 2.78 0.20
CA TRP A 56 1.43 2.47 -0.99
C TRP A 56 1.11 3.48 -2.10
N GLN A 57 2.14 3.82 -2.86
CA GLN A 57 2.03 4.66 -4.03
C GLN A 57 2.68 3.95 -5.21
N PHE A 58 2.04 4.00 -6.37
CA PHE A 58 2.57 3.56 -7.64
C PHE A 58 2.66 4.73 -8.61
N PHE A 59 3.57 4.61 -9.57
CA PHE A 59 3.93 5.71 -10.45
C PHE A 59 3.94 5.26 -11.91
N TYR A 60 3.50 6.17 -12.77
CA TYR A 60 3.73 6.09 -14.20
C TYR A 60 5.22 6.27 -14.51
N PRO A 61 5.70 5.83 -15.70
CA PRO A 61 7.08 6.05 -16.13
C PRO A 61 7.52 7.52 -16.17
N ASN A 62 6.55 8.44 -16.24
CA ASN A 62 6.79 9.89 -16.19
C ASN A 62 6.99 10.44 -14.75
N GLY A 63 6.92 9.59 -13.72
CA GLY A 63 7.10 9.93 -12.31
C GLY A 63 5.85 10.47 -11.60
N LYS A 64 4.71 10.61 -12.29
CA LYS A 64 3.43 10.97 -11.65
C LYS A 64 2.79 9.75 -11.02
N ILE A 65 2.01 9.97 -9.97
CA ILE A 65 1.28 8.90 -9.27
C ILE A 65 0.25 8.31 -10.24
N SER A 66 0.22 6.99 -10.34
CA SER A 66 -0.83 6.24 -11.05
C SER A 66 -1.95 5.84 -10.11
N ASP A 67 -1.59 5.30 -8.96
CA ASP A 67 -2.53 4.86 -7.95
C ASP A 67 -1.89 4.86 -6.56
N CYS A 68 -2.70 5.17 -5.55
CA CYS A 68 -2.26 5.08 -4.17
C CYS A 68 -3.39 4.67 -3.25
N GLY A 69 -3.04 4.01 -2.16
CA GLY A 69 -4.02 3.51 -1.21
C GLY A 69 -3.35 2.65 -0.16
N TYR A 70 -4.16 1.89 0.57
CA TYR A 70 -3.69 1.17 1.75
C TYR A 70 -3.85 -0.33 1.59
N TYR A 71 -2.85 -1.05 2.09
CA TYR A 71 -2.89 -2.48 2.30
C TYR A 71 -3.08 -2.79 3.79
N ALA A 72 -3.95 -3.75 4.10
CA ALA A 72 -4.15 -4.25 5.45
C ALA A 72 -2.98 -5.13 5.91
N GLU A 73 -3.01 -5.60 7.15
CA GLU A 73 -1.97 -6.49 7.70
C GLU A 73 -1.91 -7.86 7.02
N ASP A 74 -3.00 -8.26 6.37
CA ASP A 74 -3.06 -9.47 5.56
C ASP A 74 -2.60 -9.23 4.11
N GLY A 75 -2.06 -8.05 3.76
CA GLY A 75 -1.58 -7.79 2.41
C GLY A 75 -2.67 -7.53 1.38
N LEU A 76 -3.94 -7.51 1.77
CA LEU A 76 -5.05 -7.20 0.89
C LEU A 76 -5.25 -5.70 0.81
N ARG A 77 -5.58 -5.20 -0.39
CA ARG A 77 -6.02 -3.81 -0.55
C ARG A 77 -7.21 -3.57 0.37
N LEU A 78 -7.12 -2.54 1.20
CA LEU A 78 -8.29 -2.04 1.89
C LEU A 78 -9.30 -1.58 0.82
N SER A 79 -10.53 -2.02 0.98
CA SER A 79 -11.69 -1.61 0.19
C SER A 79 -12.89 -1.65 1.12
N ILE A 80 -13.80 -0.69 0.99
CA ILE A 80 -15.01 -0.67 1.81
C ILE A 80 -16.17 -1.04 0.89
N LYS A 81 -16.76 -2.21 1.12
CA LYS A 81 -17.83 -2.74 0.26
C LYS A 81 -18.98 -1.75 0.06
N GLU A 82 -19.31 -0.95 1.08
CA GLU A 82 -20.33 0.11 0.99
C GLU A 82 -19.86 1.41 0.31
N TYR A 83 -18.55 1.69 0.22
CA TYR A 83 -18.00 2.99 -0.22
C TYR A 83 -16.99 2.91 -1.38
N ALA A 84 -17.00 1.79 -2.12
CA ALA A 84 -16.11 1.51 -3.24
C ALA A 84 -14.64 1.24 -2.84
N ASP A 85 -13.77 1.20 -3.85
CA ASP A 85 -12.33 1.04 -3.66
C ASP A 85 -11.78 2.24 -2.89
N THR A 86 -10.89 2.01 -1.91
CA THR A 86 -10.27 3.12 -1.14
C THR A 86 -8.96 3.58 -1.78
N TRP A 87 -8.68 3.10 -2.99
CA TRP A 87 -7.53 3.50 -3.79
C TRP A 87 -7.89 4.69 -4.64
N ASP A 88 -7.03 5.70 -4.61
CA ASP A 88 -7.10 6.81 -5.54
C ASP A 88 -6.37 6.43 -6.82
N TYR A 89 -7.00 6.72 -7.96
CA TYR A 89 -6.46 6.48 -9.29
C TYR A 89 -6.34 7.80 -10.03
N TYR A 90 -5.28 7.92 -10.83
CA TYR A 90 -4.94 9.11 -11.58
C TYR A 90 -4.65 8.74 -13.03
N GLU A 91 -4.96 9.62 -13.96
CA GLU A 91 -4.50 9.54 -15.35
C GLU A 91 -3.01 9.91 -15.45
N GLU A 92 -2.36 9.59 -16.58
CA GLU A 92 -0.95 9.94 -16.83
C GLU A 92 -0.65 11.44 -16.74
N ASP A 93 -1.64 12.30 -16.95
CA ASP A 93 -1.51 13.75 -16.80
C ASP A 93 -1.61 14.22 -15.34
N GLY A 94 -2.00 13.34 -14.41
CA GLY A 94 -2.21 13.62 -12.99
C GLY A 94 -3.67 13.92 -12.63
N THR A 95 -4.61 13.83 -13.58
CA THR A 95 -6.04 14.02 -13.31
C THR A 95 -6.57 12.87 -12.46
N LYS A 96 -7.11 13.17 -11.29
CA LYS A 96 -7.73 12.16 -10.41
C LYS A 96 -9.01 11.62 -11.05
N ILE A 97 -9.11 10.30 -11.16
CA ILE A 97 -10.24 9.56 -11.76
C ILE A 97 -11.26 9.17 -10.68
N THR A 98 -10.80 8.94 -9.45
CA THR A 98 -11.68 8.53 -8.35
C THR A 98 -12.49 9.69 -7.79
N SER A 99 -13.81 9.49 -7.75
CA SER A 99 -14.74 10.36 -7.04
C SER A 99 -14.52 10.21 -5.54
N ASP A 100 -14.31 11.33 -4.83
CA ASP A 100 -14.17 11.39 -3.38
C ASP A 100 -15.48 10.93 -2.69
N GLY A 101 -15.63 9.63 -2.47
CA GLY A 101 -16.54 9.14 -1.45
C GLY A 101 -15.90 9.44 -0.10
N GLU A 102 -16.48 10.33 0.69
CA GLU A 102 -15.96 10.64 2.03
C GLU A 102 -15.78 9.34 2.83
N LEU A 103 -14.53 8.99 3.16
CA LEU A 103 -14.24 7.85 4.02
C LEU A 103 -14.85 8.13 5.41
N PRO A 104 -15.42 7.14 6.10
CA PRO A 104 -15.90 7.36 7.45
C PRO A 104 -14.73 7.81 8.33
N LYS A 105 -14.96 8.80 9.18
CA LYS A 105 -13.93 9.44 10.01
C LYS A 105 -13.02 8.45 10.75
N GLU A 106 -13.58 7.35 11.27
CA GLU A 106 -12.81 6.30 11.95
C GLU A 106 -11.74 5.65 11.05
N PHE A 107 -12.00 5.56 9.74
CA PHE A 107 -11.00 5.11 8.77
C PHE A 107 -10.01 6.21 8.49
N GLN A 108 -10.46 7.45 8.24
CA GLN A 108 -9.56 8.58 8.03
C GLN A 108 -8.58 8.74 9.20
N ASP A 109 -9.06 8.69 10.44
CA ASP A 109 -8.25 8.77 11.65
C ASP A 109 -7.23 7.61 11.74
N ALA A 110 -7.61 6.40 11.31
CA ALA A 110 -6.69 5.26 11.26
C ALA A 110 -5.62 5.41 10.17
N LEU A 111 -5.98 5.97 9.01
CA LEU A 111 -5.06 6.28 7.92
C LEU A 111 -4.06 7.36 8.35
N ASP A 112 -4.56 8.44 8.95
CA ASP A 112 -3.77 9.56 9.43
C ASP A 112 -2.79 9.10 10.52
N SER A 113 -3.25 8.28 11.47
CA SER A 113 -2.38 7.71 12.52
C SER A 113 -1.27 6.80 11.96
N VAL A 114 -1.55 6.02 10.91
CA VAL A 114 -0.52 5.23 10.23
C VAL A 114 0.48 6.14 9.53
N ASN A 115 0.02 7.19 8.85
CA ASN A 115 0.89 8.14 8.17
C ASN A 115 1.77 8.93 9.14
N GLU A 116 1.23 9.37 10.27
CA GLU A 116 1.98 10.06 11.32
C GLU A 116 3.08 9.16 11.88
N LYS A 117 2.75 7.90 12.23
CA LYS A 117 3.74 6.94 12.73
C LYS A 117 4.82 6.65 11.69
N MET A 118 4.45 6.46 10.43
CA MET A 118 5.40 6.22 9.33
C MET A 118 6.28 7.45 9.06
N ALA A 119 5.71 8.65 9.12
CA ALA A 119 6.49 9.89 8.99
C ALA A 119 7.50 10.01 10.13
N GLU A 120 7.08 9.76 11.37
CA GLU A 120 8.00 9.74 12.51
C GLU A 120 9.11 8.69 12.37
N ASP A 121 8.80 7.49 11.85
CA ASP A 121 9.77 6.42 11.67
C ASP A 121 10.75 6.70 10.50
N ILE A 122 10.35 7.50 9.50
CA ILE A 122 11.22 7.94 8.38
C ILE A 122 12.13 9.11 8.78
N PHE A 123 11.67 10.01 9.66
CA PHE A 123 12.42 11.21 10.08
C PHE A 123 13.16 11.07 11.41
N LYS A 124 13.12 9.90 12.06
CA LYS A 124 14.00 9.55 13.19
C LYS A 124 15.30 8.91 12.67
N ASP A 125 16.18 9.75 12.14
CA ASP A 125 17.64 9.51 12.16
C ASP A 125 18.22 9.95 13.51
#